data_AF-A0A962CV65-F1
#
_entry.id   AF-A0A962CV65-F1
#
_cell.length_a   1.000
_cell.length_b   1.000
_cell.length_c   1.000
_cell.angle_alpha   90.00
_cell.angle_beta   90.00
_cell.angle_gamma   90.00
#
_symmetry.space_group_name_H-M   'P 1'
#
loop_
_entity.id
_entity.type
_entity.pdbx_description
1 polymer ?
#
loop_
_entity_poly.entity_id
_entity_poly.type
_entity_poly.pdbx_seq_one_letter_code
_entity_poly.pdbx_strand_id
1 'polypeptide(L)'
;MKTIGLLGGMSWESTLVYYRELNRTINQQLGGLHSAQIILSSVDFAPLEAMMLQNDWSAIEKALLNHAQKLQQAGADCLVIATNTIHKLAEGIGSAIDIPLVHIADAVGKDLQSHNISKIGLLGTRFTMEENFYASRLKQQYNIDTFIPDSADRLIINQIIFDELCRGQLLPESKAAYLEII
;
A
#
# COMPACT_ATOMS: atom_id res chain seq x y z
N MET A 1 -8.24 -16.89 -15.13
CA MET A 1 -8.14 -15.80 -14.12
C MET A 1 -7.49 -14.61 -14.78
N LYS A 2 -7.71 -13.38 -14.28
CA LYS A 2 -6.96 -12.20 -14.74
C LYS A 2 -5.54 -12.22 -14.16
N THR A 3 -4.57 -11.65 -14.88
CA THR A 3 -3.18 -11.48 -14.45
C THR A 3 -3.02 -10.18 -13.65
N ILE A 4 -2.49 -10.25 -12.44
CA ILE A 4 -2.27 -9.08 -11.58
C ILE A 4 -0.88 -8.51 -11.83
N GLY A 5 -0.80 -7.24 -12.17
CA GLY A 5 0.43 -6.46 -12.10
C GLY A 5 0.62 -5.93 -10.68
N LEU A 6 1.65 -6.40 -9.99
CA LEU A 6 1.99 -5.98 -8.63
C LEU A 6 3.19 -5.02 -8.68
N LEU A 7 2.97 -3.76 -8.34
CA LEU A 7 4.03 -2.78 -8.11
C LEU A 7 4.43 -2.81 -6.63
N GLY A 8 5.59 -3.39 -6.33
CA GLY A 8 6.05 -3.65 -4.97
C GLY A 8 7.49 -3.18 -4.72
N GLY A 9 8.08 -3.67 -3.64
CA GLY A 9 9.41 -3.28 -3.18
C GLY A 9 9.41 -2.03 -2.28
N MET A 10 8.28 -1.63 -1.69
CA MET A 10 8.15 -0.39 -0.90
C MET A 10 7.53 -0.61 0.50
N SER A 11 8.05 -1.52 1.33
CA SER A 11 9.29 -2.31 1.14
C SER A 11 9.02 -3.70 0.51
N TRP A 12 10.09 -4.46 0.27
CA TRP A 12 9.95 -5.83 -0.23
C TRP A 12 9.35 -6.77 0.84
N GLU A 13 9.60 -6.51 2.13
CA GLU A 13 9.02 -7.25 3.26
C GLU A 13 7.48 -7.28 3.21
N SER A 14 6.84 -6.14 2.92
CA SER A 14 5.39 -6.08 2.77
C SER A 14 4.91 -6.71 1.46
N THR A 15 5.70 -6.62 0.40
CA THR A 15 5.37 -7.19 -0.92
C THR A 15 5.28 -8.72 -0.87
N LEU A 16 6.11 -9.37 -0.03
CA LEU A 16 6.03 -10.81 0.21
C LEU A 16 4.63 -11.24 0.67
N VAL A 17 3.97 -10.42 1.50
CA VAL A 17 2.62 -10.68 2.01
C VAL A 17 1.61 -10.66 0.86
N TYR A 18 1.67 -9.67 -0.03
CA TYR A 18 0.80 -9.61 -1.21
C TYR A 18 0.92 -10.87 -2.07
N TYR A 19 2.14 -11.26 -2.43
CA TYR A 19 2.36 -12.44 -3.25
C TYR A 19 1.80 -13.71 -2.59
N ARG A 20 2.03 -13.86 -1.28
CA ARG A 20 1.56 -15.02 -0.51
C ARG A 20 0.04 -15.07 -0.43
N GLU A 21 -0.62 -13.97 -0.07
CA GLU A 21 -2.06 -13.95 0.13
C GLU A 21 -2.83 -14.05 -1.19
N LEU A 22 -2.32 -13.47 -2.28
CA LEU A 22 -2.89 -13.66 -3.62
C LEU A 22 -2.88 -15.13 -4.05
N ASN A 23 -1.74 -15.82 -3.87
CA ASN A 23 -1.63 -17.25 -4.19
C ASN A 23 -2.52 -18.12 -3.30
N ARG A 24 -2.54 -17.85 -1.98
CA ARG A 24 -3.42 -18.56 -1.04
C ARG A 24 -4.88 -18.40 -1.41
N THR A 25 -5.31 -17.19 -1.74
CA THR A 25 -6.70 -16.91 -2.10
C THR A 25 -7.12 -17.68 -3.36
N ILE A 26 -6.27 -17.69 -4.40
CA ILE A 26 -6.55 -18.45 -5.62
C ILE A 26 -6.57 -19.96 -5.36
N ASN A 27 -5.63 -20.47 -4.57
CA ASN A 27 -5.60 -21.90 -4.22
C ASN A 27 -6.83 -22.31 -3.41
N GLN A 28 -7.28 -21.48 -2.46
CA GLN A 28 -8.49 -21.72 -1.69
C GLN A 28 -9.75 -21.76 -2.56
N GLN A 29 -9.83 -20.94 -3.60
CA GLN A 29 -10.98 -20.88 -4.50
C GLN A 29 -11.00 -22.00 -5.56
N LEU A 30 -9.84 -22.37 -6.09
CA LEU A 30 -9.75 -23.28 -7.24
C LEU A 30 -9.22 -24.68 -6.88
N GLY A 31 -8.60 -24.84 -5.71
CA GLY A 31 -8.04 -26.10 -5.23
C GLY A 31 -6.81 -26.61 -5.98
N GLY A 32 -6.38 -27.82 -5.63
CA GLY A 32 -5.27 -28.51 -6.30
C GLY A 32 -3.96 -27.72 -6.27
N LEU A 33 -3.31 -27.63 -7.43
CA LEU A 33 -2.05 -26.89 -7.63
C LEU A 33 -2.27 -25.52 -8.27
N HIS A 34 -3.49 -24.95 -8.19
CA HIS A 34 -3.75 -23.62 -8.72
C HIS A 34 -3.03 -22.54 -7.91
N SER A 35 -2.47 -21.56 -8.62
CA SER A 35 -1.77 -20.39 -8.09
C SER A 35 -2.21 -19.15 -8.85
N ALA A 36 -1.94 -17.96 -8.30
CA ALA A 36 -2.29 -16.70 -8.93
C ALA A 36 -1.37 -16.39 -10.13
N GLN A 37 -1.93 -15.79 -11.18
CA GLN A 37 -1.14 -15.19 -12.28
C GLN A 37 -0.70 -13.79 -11.86
N ILE A 38 0.60 -13.60 -11.59
CA ILE A 38 1.16 -12.35 -11.06
C ILE A 38 2.39 -11.96 -11.87
N ILE A 39 2.46 -10.69 -12.27
CA ILE A 39 3.68 -10.05 -12.76
C ILE A 39 4.10 -9.05 -11.69
N LEU A 40 5.26 -9.25 -11.07
CA LEU A 40 5.78 -8.38 -10.03
C LEU A 40 6.86 -7.46 -10.60
N SER A 41 6.69 -6.17 -10.43
CA SER A 41 7.75 -5.18 -10.59
C SER A 41 8.15 -4.69 -9.20
N SER A 42 9.31 -5.14 -8.72
CA SER A 42 9.85 -4.74 -7.43
C SER A 42 10.88 -3.64 -7.62
N VAL A 43 10.68 -2.50 -6.98
CA VAL A 43 11.61 -1.37 -7.03
C VAL A 43 12.75 -1.54 -6.02
N ASP A 44 13.84 -0.81 -6.23
CA ASP A 44 14.80 -0.50 -5.16
C ASP A 44 14.21 0.63 -4.30
N PHE A 45 13.98 0.35 -3.02
CA PHE A 45 13.27 1.28 -2.15
C PHE A 45 14.12 2.47 -1.70
N ALA A 46 15.43 2.27 -1.53
CA ALA A 46 16.29 3.28 -0.90
C ALA A 46 16.31 4.62 -1.67
N PRO A 47 16.40 4.65 -3.01
CA PRO A 47 16.28 5.90 -3.76
C PRO A 47 14.92 6.58 -3.60
N LEU A 48 13.83 5.81 -3.53
CA LEU A 48 12.48 6.37 -3.37
C LEU A 48 12.29 6.94 -1.96
N GLU A 49 12.78 6.26 -0.93
CA GLU A 49 12.73 6.73 0.46
C GLU A 49 13.53 8.04 0.63
N ALA A 50 14.72 8.14 0.03
CA ALA A 50 15.48 9.39 0.01
C ALA A 50 14.72 10.54 -0.67
N MET A 51 14.02 10.27 -1.79
CA MET A 51 13.16 11.25 -2.45
C MET A 51 11.94 11.64 -1.59
N MET A 52 11.36 10.69 -0.83
CA MET A 52 10.25 10.97 0.10
C MET A 52 10.70 11.95 1.19
N LEU A 53 11.89 11.76 1.75
CA LEU A 53 12.47 12.65 2.75
C LEU A 53 12.73 14.07 2.20
N GLN A 54 13.02 14.17 0.91
CA GLN A 54 13.19 15.45 0.19
C GLN A 54 11.86 16.03 -0.31
N ASN A 55 10.74 15.34 -0.09
CA ASN A 55 9.42 15.69 -0.60
C ASN A 55 9.36 15.80 -2.14
N ASP A 56 10.23 15.09 -2.86
CA ASP A 56 10.28 15.06 -4.34
C ASP A 56 9.33 14.00 -4.92
N TRP A 57 8.03 14.25 -4.77
CA TRP A 57 6.99 13.36 -5.25
C TRP A 57 6.94 13.22 -6.77
N SER A 58 7.43 14.24 -7.50
CA SER A 58 7.52 14.22 -8.96
C SER A 58 8.58 13.22 -9.44
N ALA A 59 9.75 13.19 -8.79
CA ALA A 59 10.77 12.19 -9.09
C ALA A 59 10.30 10.77 -8.76
N ILE A 60 9.61 10.58 -7.62
CA ILE A 60 9.02 9.29 -7.24
C ILE A 60 8.02 8.83 -8.30
N GLU A 61 7.09 9.71 -8.70
CA GLU A 61 6.10 9.40 -9.72
C GLU A 61 6.75 8.98 -11.03
N LYS A 62 7.71 9.77 -11.54
CA LYS A 62 8.44 9.45 -12.76
C LYS A 62 9.13 8.08 -12.69
N ALA A 63 9.72 7.75 -11.54
CA ALA A 63 10.34 6.44 -11.33
C ALA A 63 9.31 5.31 -11.41
N LEU A 64 8.16 5.46 -10.74
CA LEU A 64 7.13 4.44 -10.63
C LEU A 64 6.29 4.26 -11.91
N LEU A 65 6.12 5.31 -12.71
CA LEU A 65 5.41 5.27 -13.99
C LEU A 65 6.00 4.22 -14.95
N ASN A 66 7.33 4.16 -15.03
CA ASN A 66 8.02 3.18 -15.85
C ASN A 66 7.68 1.75 -15.42
N HIS A 67 7.57 1.49 -14.11
CA HIS A 67 7.21 0.17 -13.59
C HIS A 67 5.75 -0.19 -13.91
N ALA A 68 4.81 0.76 -13.73
CA ALA A 68 3.40 0.56 -14.06
C ALA A 68 3.20 0.24 -15.55
N GLN A 69 3.86 0.98 -16.45
CA GLN A 69 3.79 0.76 -17.89
C GLN A 69 4.39 -0.59 -18.30
N LYS A 70 5.53 -0.97 -17.71
CA LYS A 70 6.13 -2.30 -17.94
C LYS A 70 5.20 -3.44 -17.53
N LEU A 71 4.49 -3.29 -16.40
CA LEU A 71 3.51 -4.29 -15.96
C LEU A 71 2.37 -4.45 -16.96
N GLN A 72 1.82 -3.34 -17.47
CA GLN A 72 0.82 -3.38 -18.55
C GLN A 72 1.37 -4.05 -19.81
N GLN A 73 2.55 -3.63 -20.28
CA GLN A 73 3.17 -4.18 -21.50
C GLN A 73 3.47 -5.67 -21.37
N ALA A 74 3.74 -6.15 -20.16
CA ALA A 74 3.96 -7.56 -19.86
C ALA A 74 2.67 -8.39 -19.80
N GLY A 75 1.49 -7.76 -19.93
CA GLY A 75 0.19 -8.45 -20.00
C GLY A 75 -0.58 -8.48 -18.67
N ALA A 76 -0.31 -7.56 -17.74
CA ALA A 76 -1.17 -7.39 -16.57
C ALA A 76 -2.56 -6.89 -16.98
N ASP A 77 -3.62 -7.44 -16.38
CA ASP A 77 -5.02 -7.03 -16.60
C ASP A 77 -5.48 -5.95 -15.60
N CYS A 78 -4.73 -5.75 -14.51
CA CYS A 78 -4.94 -4.70 -13.52
C CYS A 78 -3.64 -4.39 -12.78
N LEU A 79 -3.53 -3.18 -12.23
CA LEU A 79 -2.41 -2.77 -11.38
C LEU A 79 -2.81 -2.74 -9.91
N VAL A 80 -1.96 -3.31 -9.04
CA VAL A 80 -2.01 -3.20 -7.58
C VAL A 80 -0.71 -2.56 -7.10
N ILE A 81 -0.81 -1.52 -6.28
CA ILE A 81 0.34 -0.88 -5.63
C ILE A 81 0.46 -1.44 -4.21
N ALA A 82 1.55 -2.14 -3.91
CA ALA A 82 1.76 -2.85 -2.64
C ALA A 82 2.24 -1.93 -1.50
N THR A 83 1.68 -0.73 -1.38
CA THR A 83 2.05 0.26 -0.35
C THR A 83 0.99 1.35 -0.21
N ASN A 84 0.69 1.77 1.02
CA ASN A 84 -0.31 2.83 1.27
C ASN A 84 0.21 4.20 0.80
N THR A 85 1.44 4.57 1.18
CA THR A 85 2.00 5.90 0.96
C THR A 85 1.99 6.33 -0.50
N ILE A 86 2.33 5.42 -1.43
CA ILE A 86 2.38 5.73 -2.87
C ILE A 86 1.01 5.96 -3.49
N HIS A 87 -0.09 5.62 -2.82
CA HIS A 87 -1.42 5.97 -3.32
C HIS A 87 -1.66 7.48 -3.36
N LYS A 88 -0.80 8.30 -2.75
CA LYS A 88 -0.68 9.73 -3.04
C LYS A 88 -0.51 10.04 -4.53
N LEU A 89 0.12 9.13 -5.28
CA LEU A 89 0.39 9.21 -6.71
C LEU A 89 -0.53 8.29 -7.55
N ALA A 90 -1.58 7.71 -6.95
CA ALA A 90 -2.43 6.74 -7.64
C ALA A 90 -3.12 7.32 -8.88
N GLU A 91 -3.53 8.59 -8.84
CA GLU A 91 -4.21 9.23 -9.98
C GLU A 91 -3.29 9.41 -11.18
N GLY A 92 -2.07 9.93 -10.95
CA GLY A 92 -1.10 10.13 -12.03
C GLY A 92 -0.52 8.82 -12.56
N ILE A 93 -0.28 7.83 -11.68
CA ILE A 93 0.07 6.46 -12.12
C ILE A 93 -1.07 5.83 -12.93
N GLY A 94 -2.31 5.93 -12.44
CA GLY A 94 -3.49 5.37 -13.09
C GLY A 94 -3.77 5.98 -14.46
N SER A 95 -3.47 7.27 -14.64
CA SER A 95 -3.67 7.99 -15.90
C SER A 95 -2.62 7.66 -16.97
N ALA A 96 -1.53 6.98 -16.61
CA ALA A 96 -0.44 6.60 -17.51
C ALA A 96 -0.53 5.15 -18.03
N ILE A 97 -1.60 4.44 -17.66
CA ILE A 97 -1.90 3.06 -18.03
C ILE A 97 -3.37 2.95 -18.46
N ASP A 98 -3.67 1.98 -19.31
CA ASP A 98 -5.01 1.67 -19.82
C ASP A 98 -5.72 0.58 -18.99
N ILE A 99 -5.00 -0.11 -18.11
CA ILE A 99 -5.54 -1.15 -17.23
C ILE A 99 -6.01 -0.54 -15.89
N PRO A 100 -7.05 -1.10 -15.27
CA PRO A 100 -7.58 -0.57 -14.01
C PRO A 100 -6.55 -0.67 -12.87
N LEU A 101 -6.38 0.44 -12.15
CA LEU A 101 -5.66 0.48 -10.88
C LEU A 101 -6.62 0.15 -9.73
N VAL A 102 -6.31 -0.90 -8.98
CA VAL A 102 -7.07 -1.30 -7.78
C VAL A 102 -6.55 -0.49 -6.60
N HIS A 103 -7.30 0.55 -6.22
CA HIS A 103 -6.90 1.45 -5.15
C HIS A 103 -7.08 0.80 -3.76
N ILE A 104 -6.06 0.82 -2.91
CA ILE A 104 -6.09 0.14 -1.60
C ILE A 104 -7.18 0.66 -0.67
N ALA A 105 -7.37 1.98 -0.60
CA ALA A 105 -8.42 2.58 0.22
C ALA A 105 -9.84 2.21 -0.26
N ASP A 106 -10.02 1.84 -1.53
CA ASP A 106 -11.33 1.37 -2.02
C ASP A 106 -11.63 -0.03 -1.51
N ALA A 107 -10.63 -0.91 -1.45
CA ALA A 107 -10.78 -2.22 -0.87
C ALA A 107 -11.13 -2.14 0.62
N VAL A 108 -10.42 -1.28 1.37
CA VAL A 108 -10.70 -1.02 2.79
C VAL A 108 -12.08 -0.40 2.99
N GLY A 109 -12.43 0.63 2.21
CA GLY A 109 -13.71 1.32 2.33
C GLY A 109 -14.92 0.41 2.09
N LYS A 110 -14.84 -0.45 1.07
CA LYS A 110 -15.89 -1.45 0.78
C LYS A 110 -16.03 -2.46 1.91
N ASP A 111 -14.92 -2.96 2.44
CA ASP A 111 -14.94 -3.92 3.55
C ASP A 111 -15.56 -3.32 4.82
N LEU A 112 -15.16 -2.11 5.20
CA LEU A 112 -15.70 -1.41 6.37
C LEU A 112 -17.19 -1.10 6.22
N GLN A 113 -17.65 -0.67 5.03
CA GLN A 113 -19.06 -0.48 4.76
C GLN A 113 -19.87 -1.78 4.90
N SER A 114 -19.34 -2.90 4.41
CA SER A 114 -20.01 -4.20 4.53
C SER A 114 -20.18 -4.65 5.99
N HIS A 115 -19.32 -4.16 6.89
CA HIS A 115 -19.39 -4.39 8.33
C HIS A 115 -20.08 -3.26 9.11
N ASN A 116 -20.69 -2.28 8.42
CA ASN A 116 -21.33 -1.10 9.01
C ASN A 116 -20.40 -0.26 9.92
N ILE A 117 -19.09 -0.25 9.62
CA ILE A 117 -18.09 0.55 10.34
C ILE A 117 -17.94 1.90 9.65
N SER A 118 -18.22 2.99 10.37
CA SER A 118 -18.15 4.36 9.85
C SER A 118 -17.03 5.21 10.46
N LYS A 119 -16.28 4.67 11.44
CA LYS A 119 -15.20 5.38 12.13
C LYS A 119 -14.07 4.42 12.47
N ILE A 120 -12.82 4.78 12.13
CA ILE A 120 -11.64 3.94 12.38
C ILE A 120 -10.44 4.76 12.89
N GLY A 121 -9.54 4.10 13.61
CA GLY A 121 -8.17 4.60 13.78
C GLY A 121 -7.33 4.30 12.52
N LEU A 122 -6.53 5.26 12.07
CA LEU A 122 -5.63 5.13 10.92
C LEU A 122 -4.18 5.20 11.41
N LEU A 123 -3.48 4.07 11.32
CA LEU A 123 -2.04 3.98 11.57
C LEU A 123 -1.30 3.76 10.24
N GLY A 124 -0.13 4.37 10.10
CA GLY A 124 0.69 4.24 8.90
C GLY A 124 1.91 5.14 8.96
N THR A 125 2.52 5.42 7.80
CA THR A 125 3.55 6.47 7.72
C THR A 125 2.95 7.82 8.08
N ARG A 126 3.79 8.79 8.48
CA ARG A 126 3.33 10.17 8.69
C ARG A 126 2.65 10.73 7.46
N PHE A 127 3.11 10.42 6.26
CA PHE A 127 2.44 10.80 5.02
C PHE A 127 0.99 10.27 4.96
N THR A 128 0.77 9.01 5.29
CA THR A 128 -0.57 8.40 5.23
C THR A 128 -1.51 8.95 6.31
N MET A 129 -0.97 9.24 7.50
CA MET A 129 -1.77 9.73 8.63
C MET A 129 -2.02 11.25 8.55
N GLU A 130 -1.03 12.05 8.15
CA GLU A 130 -1.09 13.52 8.21
C GLU A 130 -1.58 14.15 6.91
N GLU A 131 -1.45 13.47 5.76
CA GLU A 131 -1.95 13.98 4.49
C GLU A 131 -3.33 13.42 4.11
N ASN A 132 -4.00 14.14 3.21
CA ASN A 132 -5.42 13.91 2.92
C ASN A 132 -5.69 12.78 1.91
N PHE A 133 -4.72 12.28 1.14
CA PHE A 133 -5.01 11.40 0.00
C PHE A 133 -5.72 10.08 0.39
N TYR A 134 -5.41 9.52 1.56
CA TYR A 134 -6.02 8.28 2.04
C TYR A 134 -7.34 8.55 2.77
N ALA A 135 -7.28 9.42 3.79
CA ALA A 135 -8.43 9.78 4.63
C ALA A 135 -9.57 10.42 3.83
N SER A 136 -9.27 11.36 2.92
CA SER A 136 -10.29 12.00 2.08
C SER A 136 -10.96 11.00 1.16
N ARG A 137 -10.22 10.02 0.61
CA ARG A 137 -10.84 9.01 -0.26
C ARG A 137 -11.82 8.13 0.52
N LEU A 138 -11.42 7.65 1.71
CA LEU A 138 -12.32 6.92 2.62
C LEU A 138 -13.55 7.74 2.99
N LYS A 139 -13.38 9.02 3.33
CA LYS A 139 -14.48 9.89 3.71
C LYS A 139 -15.43 10.17 2.54
N GLN A 140 -14.90 10.56 1.40
CA GLN A 140 -15.70 11.02 0.26
C GLN A 140 -16.41 9.88 -0.46
N GLN A 141 -15.75 8.73 -0.62
CA GLN A 141 -16.32 7.61 -1.37
C GLN A 141 -17.12 6.65 -0.48
N TYR A 142 -16.76 6.53 0.79
CA TYR A 142 -17.31 5.49 1.67
C TYR A 142 -17.95 6.04 2.96
N ASN A 143 -17.91 7.34 3.21
CA ASN A 143 -18.39 8.00 4.43
C ASN A 143 -17.76 7.43 5.72
N ILE A 144 -16.46 7.17 5.69
CA ILE A 144 -15.69 6.67 6.83
C ILE A 144 -14.85 7.81 7.41
N ASP A 145 -15.03 8.10 8.69
CA ASP A 145 -14.18 9.04 9.43
C ASP A 145 -12.91 8.31 9.91
N THR A 146 -11.78 9.02 9.86
CA THR A 146 -10.49 8.51 10.33
C THR A 146 -9.98 9.35 11.50
N PHE A 147 -9.41 8.68 12.50
CA PHE A 147 -8.72 9.29 13.63
C PHE A 147 -7.26 8.86 13.60
N ILE A 148 -6.36 9.78 13.89
CA ILE A 148 -4.91 9.51 13.92
C ILE A 148 -4.39 9.78 15.34
N PRO A 149 -3.31 9.10 15.75
CA PRO A 149 -2.65 9.38 17.04
C PRO A 149 -2.13 10.82 17.12
N ASP A 150 -1.68 11.23 18.31
CA ASP A 150 -1.04 12.53 18.49
C ASP A 150 0.31 12.64 17.76
N SER A 151 0.92 13.82 17.76
CA SER A 151 2.17 14.03 17.01
C SER A 151 3.36 13.20 17.51
N ALA A 152 3.42 12.89 18.81
CA ALA A 152 4.52 12.12 19.37
C ALA A 152 4.39 10.65 18.96
N ASP A 153 3.19 10.09 19.06
CA ASP A 153 2.88 8.71 18.67
C ASP A 153 3.08 8.48 17.17
N ARG A 154 2.68 9.44 16.33
CA ARG A 154 2.89 9.35 14.87
C ARG A 154 4.37 9.35 14.50
N LEU A 155 5.23 10.03 15.27
CA LEU A 155 6.67 9.99 15.06
C LEU A 155 7.24 8.60 15.39
N ILE A 156 6.83 8.03 16.52
CA ILE A 156 7.22 6.68 16.96
C ILE A 156 6.82 5.64 15.90
N ILE A 157 5.55 5.65 15.47
CA ILE A 157 5.03 4.74 14.45
C ILE A 157 5.85 4.82 13.17
N ASN A 158 6.13 6.03 12.68
CA ASN A 158 6.87 6.22 11.45
C ASN A 158 8.33 5.77 11.58
N GLN A 159 8.96 6.02 12.73
CA GLN A 159 10.31 5.55 12.99
C GLN A 159 10.37 4.03 12.96
N ILE A 160 9.48 3.34 13.67
CA ILE A 160 9.38 1.88 13.66
C ILE A 160 9.19 1.35 12.22
N ILE A 161 8.34 1.98 11.41
CA ILE A 161 8.13 1.56 10.02
C ILE A 161 9.45 1.56 9.22
N PHE A 162 10.19 2.67 9.22
CA PHE A 162 11.36 2.83 8.35
C PHE A 162 12.65 2.22 8.93
N ASP A 163 12.86 2.33 10.24
CA ASP A 163 14.08 1.87 10.90
C ASP A 163 14.05 0.37 11.21
N GLU A 164 12.86 -0.23 11.33
CA GLU A 164 12.70 -1.63 11.74
C GLU A 164 11.91 -2.46 10.72
N LEU A 165 10.62 -2.15 10.51
CA LEU A 165 9.72 -3.02 9.73
C LEU A 165 10.16 -3.14 8.27
N CYS A 166 10.56 -2.02 7.64
CA CYS A 166 11.10 -2.03 6.29
C CYS A 166 12.44 -2.79 6.16
N ARG A 167 13.10 -3.10 7.28
CA ARG A 167 14.35 -3.86 7.37
C ARG A 167 14.14 -5.28 7.91
N GLY A 168 12.89 -5.74 8.03
CA GLY A 168 12.54 -7.07 8.51
C GLY A 168 12.71 -7.27 10.02
N GLN A 169 12.87 -6.20 10.79
CA GLN A 169 13.03 -6.27 12.24
C GLN A 169 11.67 -6.16 12.92
N LEU A 170 11.30 -7.19 13.69
CA LEU A 170 10.05 -7.26 14.46
C LEU A 170 10.40 -7.28 15.94
N LEU A 171 10.55 -6.09 16.52
CA LEU A 171 10.96 -5.95 17.91
C LEU A 171 9.77 -6.02 18.88
N PRO A 172 9.85 -6.79 19.98
CA PRO A 172 8.79 -6.84 21.00
C PRO A 172 8.44 -5.46 21.59
N GLU A 173 9.44 -4.59 21.76
CA GLU A 173 9.29 -3.25 22.31
C GLU A 173 8.47 -2.36 21.36
N SER A 174 8.74 -2.43 20.07
CA SER A 174 8.00 -1.70 19.04
C SER A 174 6.56 -2.18 18.93
N LYS A 175 6.34 -3.50 19.11
CA LYS A 175 4.98 -4.04 19.22
C LYS A 175 4.27 -3.50 20.48
N ALA A 176 4.95 -3.44 21.62
CA ALA A 176 4.39 -2.88 22.85
C ALA A 176 4.01 -1.40 22.66
N ALA A 177 4.88 -0.61 22.03
CA ALA A 177 4.59 0.79 21.70
C ALA A 177 3.35 0.93 20.81
N TYR A 178 3.20 0.10 19.76
CA TYR A 178 1.99 0.11 18.93
C TYR A 178 0.72 -0.21 19.74
N LEU A 179 0.80 -1.12 20.72
CA LEU A 179 -0.33 -1.49 21.56
C LEU A 179 -0.69 -0.41 22.59
N GLU A 180 0.28 0.41 23.02
CA GLU A 180 0.03 1.54 23.92
C GLU A 180 -0.65 2.72 23.19
N ILE A 181 -0.41 2.87 21.87
CA ILE A 181 -0.98 3.94 21.04
C ILE A 181 -2.45 3.65 20.64
N ILE A 182 -2.87 2.38 20.60
CA ILE A 182 -4.22 1.94 20.20
C ILE A 182 -5.19 1.99 21.39
#